data_AF-A0A259PFP5-F1
#
_entry.id   AF-A0A259PFP5-F1
#
_cell.length_a   1.000
_cell.length_b   1.000
_cell.length_c   1.000
_cell.angle_alpha   90.00
_cell.angle_beta   90.00
_cell.angle_gamma   90.00
#
_symmetry.space_group_name_H-M   'P 1'
#
loop_
_entity.id
_entity.type
_entity.pdbx_description
1 polymer ?
#
loop_
_entity_poly.entity_id
_entity_poly.type
_entity_poly.pdbx_seq_one_letter_code
_entity_poly.pdbx_strand_id
1 'polypeptide(L)'
;MNKLKLVLVGNGMAGVRALEELLKLAPDLYDITVFGAEPYPNYNRILLSPVLAGEQTVEQIILNPLSWYAENGITLHTGKTVVEINRVKRIVRADDGT
;
A
#
# COMPACT_ATOMS: atom_id res chain seq x y z
N MET A 1 23.38 -5.61 6.07
CA MET A 1 22.68 -4.96 7.21
C MET A 1 21.23 -5.42 7.19
N ASN A 2 20.63 -5.74 8.34
CA ASN A 2 19.21 -6.09 8.38
C ASN A 2 18.37 -4.82 8.24
N LYS A 3 17.48 -4.77 7.24
CA LYS A 3 16.51 -3.68 7.08
C LYS A 3 15.54 -3.67 8.27
N LEU A 4 15.07 -2.49 8.67
CA LEU A 4 14.03 -2.35 9.69
C LEU A 4 12.68 -2.74 9.09
N LYS A 5 11.84 -3.48 9.82
CA LYS A 5 10.50 -3.82 9.32
C LYS A 5 9.56 -2.62 9.45
N LEU A 6 8.90 -2.26 8.35
CA LEU A 6 7.87 -1.23 8.29
C LEU A 6 6.56 -1.84 7.78
N VAL A 7 5.47 -1.69 8.53
CA VAL A 7 4.13 -2.08 8.09
C VAL A 7 3.29 -0.83 7.87
N LEU A 8 2.76 -0.67 6.66
CA LEU A 8 1.77 0.34 6.33
C LEU A 8 0.37 -0.31 6.30
N VAL A 9 -0.53 0.21 7.12
CA VAL A 9 -1.95 -0.20 7.11
C VAL A 9 -2.75 0.83 6.34
N GLY A 10 -3.27 0.43 5.18
CA GLY A 10 -4.01 1.29 4.26
C GLY A 10 -3.21 1.63 3.00
N ASN A 11 -3.60 1.01 1.88
CA ASN A 11 -3.01 1.23 0.55
C ASN A 11 -3.58 2.47 -0.18
N GLY A 12 -3.76 3.57 0.55
CA GLY A 12 -4.31 4.83 0.02
C GLY A 12 -3.23 5.83 -0.40
N MET A 13 -3.67 6.93 -1.04
CA MET A 13 -2.77 7.99 -1.53
C MET A 13 -1.82 8.54 -0.47
N ALA A 14 -2.31 8.77 0.76
CA ALA A 14 -1.49 9.32 1.83
C ALA A 14 -0.35 8.36 2.25
N GLY A 15 -0.67 7.08 2.42
CA GLY A 15 0.30 6.06 2.84
C GLY A 15 1.35 5.80 1.76
N VAL A 16 0.94 5.66 0.51
CA VAL A 16 1.88 5.42 -0.60
C VAL A 16 2.74 6.65 -0.87
N ARG A 17 2.19 7.86 -0.76
CA ARG A 17 2.99 9.10 -0.86
C ARG A 17 4.10 9.17 0.21
N ALA A 18 3.81 8.72 1.44
CA ALA A 18 4.81 8.63 2.48
C ALA A 18 5.91 7.61 2.13
N LEU A 19 5.55 6.46 1.53
CA LEU A 19 6.53 5.47 1.07
C LEU A 19 7.40 6.00 -0.08
N GLU A 20 6.82 6.72 -1.05
CA GLU A 20 7.58 7.34 -2.13
C GLU A 20 8.68 8.27 -1.60
N GLU A 21 8.36 9.13 -0.64
CA GLU A 21 9.34 10.04 -0.04
C GLU A 21 10.34 9.29 0.85
N LEU A 22 9.89 8.25 1.56
CA LEU A 22 10.77 7.40 2.35
C LEU A 22 11.82 6.70 1.49
N LEU A 23 11.42 6.15 0.34
CA LEU A 23 12.31 5.47 -0.59
C LEU A 23 13.34 6.41 -1.21
N LYS A 24 12.99 7.69 -1.42
CA LYS A 24 13.95 8.71 -1.88
C LYS A 24 14.98 9.05 -0.81
N LEU A 25 14.55 9.17 0.45
CA LEU A 25 15.41 9.58 1.56
C LEU A 25 16.26 8.42 2.10
N ALA A 26 15.73 7.20 2.08
CA ALA A 26 16.30 6.04 2.74
C ALA A 26 15.94 4.72 2.01
N PRO A 27 16.42 4.53 0.76
CA PRO A 27 16.00 3.42 -0.12
C PRO A 27 16.24 2.02 0.47
N ASP A 28 17.24 1.87 1.33
CA ASP A 28 17.65 0.57 1.89
C ASP A 28 17.41 0.42 3.38
N LEU A 29 16.72 1.36 4.02
CA LEU A 29 16.53 1.32 5.47
C LEU A 29 15.44 0.34 5.90
N TYR A 30 14.39 0.17 5.09
CA TYR A 30 13.19 -0.57 5.48
C TYR A 30 12.87 -1.77 4.58
N ASP A 31 12.41 -2.84 5.21
CA ASP A 31 11.67 -3.96 4.60
C ASP A 31 10.18 -3.65 4.79
N ILE A 32 9.49 -3.35 3.68
CA ILE A 32 8.19 -2.69 3.69
C ILE A 32 7.10 -3.69 3.32
N THR A 33 6.07 -3.78 4.17
CA THR A 33 4.83 -4.50 3.89
C THR A 33 3.65 -3.55 3.95
N VAL A 34 2.77 -3.60 2.96
CA VAL A 34 1.56 -2.78 2.85
C VAL A 34 0.34 -3.68 2.90
N PHE A 35 -0.65 -3.32 3.71
CA PHE A 35 -1.96 -3.96 3.72
C PHE A 35 -3.02 -3.02 3.15
N GLY A 36 -3.82 -3.52 2.21
CA GLY A 36 -4.97 -2.83 1.65
C GLY A 36 -6.22 -3.71 1.72
N ALA A 37 -7.32 -3.15 2.24
CA ALA A 37 -8.61 -3.85 2.29
C ALA A 37 -9.25 -4.04 0.91
N GLU A 38 -8.90 -3.18 -0.07
CA GLU A 38 -9.38 -3.28 -1.44
C GLU A 38 -8.51 -4.25 -2.27
N PRO A 39 -9.07 -4.91 -3.29
CA PRO A 39 -8.33 -5.85 -4.14
C PRO A 39 -7.44 -5.15 -5.19
N TYR A 40 -7.30 -3.83 -5.12
CA TYR A 40 -6.63 -2.99 -6.12
C TYR A 40 -5.36 -2.33 -5.58
N PRO A 41 -4.39 -1.97 -6.45
CA PRO A 41 -3.33 -1.03 -6.09
C PRO A 41 -3.91 0.36 -5.77
N ASN A 42 -3.08 1.27 -5.25
CA ASN A 42 -3.55 2.62 -4.92
C ASN A 42 -3.94 3.42 -6.18
N TYR A 43 -4.98 4.23 -6.05
CA TYR A 43 -5.55 5.00 -7.13
C TYR A 43 -6.03 6.38 -6.65
N ASN A 44 -6.25 7.29 -7.59
CA ASN A 44 -6.78 8.61 -7.32
C ASN A 44 -8.29 8.55 -7.08
N ARG A 45 -8.69 8.45 -5.80
CA ARG A 45 -10.11 8.39 -5.42
C ARG A 45 -10.93 9.60 -5.85
N ILE A 46 -10.32 10.77 -6.09
CA ILE A 46 -11.03 11.97 -6.56
C ILE A 46 -11.57 11.74 -7.99
N LEU A 47 -10.89 10.89 -8.78
CA LEU A 47 -11.26 10.58 -10.15
C LEU A 47 -12.28 9.44 -10.29
N LEU A 48 -12.85 8.96 -9.19
CA LEU A 48 -13.93 7.96 -9.25
C LEU A 48 -15.19 8.51 -9.94
N SER A 49 -15.52 9.79 -9.78
CA SER A 49 -16.70 10.38 -10.42
C SER A 49 -16.60 10.35 -11.97
N PRO A 50 -15.49 10.77 -12.60
CA PRO A 50 -15.25 10.57 -14.03
C PRO A 50 -15.31 9.10 -14.47
N VAL A 51 -14.80 8.16 -13.66
CA VAL A 51 -14.88 6.72 -13.98
C VAL A 51 -16.32 6.24 -14.01
N LEU A 52 -17.14 6.64 -13.03
CA LEU A 52 -18.56 6.30 -13.00
C LEU A 52 -19.35 6.96 -14.15
N ALA A 53 -18.91 8.15 -14.61
CA ALA A 53 -19.47 8.82 -15.76
C ALA A 53 -19.03 8.20 -17.11
N GLY A 54 -18.09 7.26 -17.10
CA GLY A 54 -17.53 6.64 -18.31
C GLY A 54 -16.50 7.51 -19.06
N GLU A 55 -16.04 8.60 -18.45
CA GLU A 55 -15.06 9.53 -19.01
C GLU A 55 -13.62 9.03 -18.83
N GLN A 56 -13.39 8.20 -17.81
CA GLN A 56 -12.11 7.56 -17.52
C GLN A 56 -12.28 6.08 -17.20
N THR A 57 -11.20 5.32 -17.34
CA THR A 57 -11.14 3.91 -16.92
C THR A 57 -10.45 3.75 -15.57
N VAL A 58 -10.64 2.61 -14.91
CA VAL A 58 -9.99 2.30 -13.62
C VAL A 58 -8.47 2.34 -13.76
N GLU A 59 -7.95 1.84 -14.88
CA GLU A 59 -6.52 1.80 -15.18
C GLU A 59 -5.92 3.21 -15.27
N GLN A 60 -6.66 4.18 -15.79
CA GLN A 60 -6.22 5.58 -15.93
C GLN A 60 -6.09 6.31 -14.60
N ILE A 61 -6.76 5.82 -13.55
CA ILE A 61 -6.72 6.44 -12.22
C ILE A 61 -5.77 5.74 -11.25
N ILE A 62 -5.12 4.64 -11.66
CA ILE A 62 -4.07 3.99 -10.88
C ILE A 62 -2.88 4.94 -10.74
N LEU A 63 -2.39 5.12 -9.51
CA LEU A 63 -1.25 5.98 -9.22
C LEU A 63 0.06 5.21 -9.26
N ASN A 64 0.10 4.05 -8.61
CA ASN A 64 1.25 3.15 -8.64
C ASN A 64 0.76 1.76 -9.04
N PRO A 65 1.16 1.22 -10.20
CA PRO A 65 0.77 -0.13 -10.62
C PRO A 65 1.40 -1.18 -9.70
N LEU A 66 0.90 -2.43 -9.74
CA LEU A 66 1.46 -3.53 -8.94
C LEU A 66 2.98 -3.73 -9.16
N SER A 67 3.46 -3.49 -10.38
CA SER A 67 4.90 -3.56 -10.70
C SER A 67 5.73 -2.56 -9.91
N TRP A 68 5.20 -1.37 -9.62
CA TRP A 68 5.90 -0.36 -8.83
C TRP A 68 6.23 -0.86 -7.41
N TYR A 69 5.31 -1.59 -6.78
CA TYR A 69 5.55 -2.18 -5.46
C TYR A 69 6.67 -3.23 -5.54
N ALA A 70 6.61 -4.12 -6.53
CA ALA A 70 7.63 -5.16 -6.74
C ALA A 70 9.01 -4.56 -7.04
N GLU A 71 9.09 -3.57 -7.91
CA GLU A 71 10.33 -2.87 -8.30
C GLU A 71 10.97 -2.13 -7.11
N ASN A 72 10.17 -1.64 -6.17
CA ASN A 72 10.65 -0.97 -4.96
C ASN A 72 10.82 -1.92 -3.77
N GLY A 73 10.69 -3.24 -3.97
CA GLY A 73 10.83 -4.24 -2.90
C GLY A 73 9.76 -4.12 -1.80
N ILE A 74 8.57 -3.63 -2.15
CA ILE A 74 7.43 -3.52 -1.25
C ILE A 74 6.55 -4.77 -1.42
N THR A 75 6.28 -5.45 -0.30
CA THR A 75 5.28 -6.53 -0.28
C THR A 75 3.90 -5.92 -0.10
N LEU A 76 3.02 -6.06 -1.10
CA LEU A 76 1.63 -5.59 -1.04
C LEU A 76 0.66 -6.76 -0.83
N HIS A 77 -0.12 -6.68 0.24
CA HIS A 77 -1.26 -7.55 0.49
C HIS A 77 -2.56 -6.79 0.18
N THR A 78 -3.20 -7.11 -0.95
CA THR A 78 -4.52 -6.59 -1.33
C THR A 78 -5.65 -7.48 -0.81
N GLY A 79 -6.84 -6.91 -0.64
CA GLY A 79 -8.00 -7.62 -0.11
C GLY A 79 -7.82 -8.14 1.32
N LYS A 80 -6.91 -7.53 2.11
CA LYS A 80 -6.61 -7.92 3.50
C LYS A 80 -6.92 -6.77 4.45
N THR A 81 -7.92 -6.97 5.30
CA THR A 81 -8.27 -5.98 6.32
C THR A 81 -7.46 -6.26 7.57
N VAL A 82 -6.65 -5.31 8.02
CA VAL A 82 -5.98 -5.42 9.33
C VAL A 82 -7.02 -5.24 10.44
N VAL A 83 -7.08 -6.22 11.36
CA VAL A 83 -8.05 -6.27 12.46
C VAL A 83 -7.43 -6.17 13.85
N GLU A 84 -6.12 -6.43 13.96
CA GLU A 84 -5.40 -6.36 15.25
C GLU A 84 -4.00 -5.77 15.08
N ILE A 85 -3.60 -4.92 16.04
CA ILE A 85 -2.22 -4.44 16.19
C ILE A 85 -1.76 -4.70 17.62
N ASN A 86 -0.88 -5.68 17.78
CA ASN A 86 -0.23 -5.98 19.06
C ASN A 86 1.12 -5.26 19.14
N ARG A 87 1.16 -4.12 19.83
CA ARG A 87 2.36 -3.28 19.92
C ARG A 87 3.48 -3.90 20.77
N VAL A 88 3.15 -4.71 21.77
CA VAL A 88 4.14 -5.36 22.65
C VAL A 88 4.90 -6.44 21.88
N LYS A 89 4.15 -7.28 21.15
CA LYS A 89 4.72 -8.34 20.31
C LYS A 89 5.17 -7.85 18.93
N ARG A 90 4.84 -6.61 18.56
CA ARG A 90 5.06 -6.00 17.23
C ARG A 90 4.46 -6.85 16.10
N ILE A 91 3.21 -7.25 16.28
CA ILE A 91 2.45 -8.06 15.32
C ILE A 91 1.28 -7.24 14.78
N VAL A 92 1.09 -7.29 13.47
CA VAL A 92 -0.11 -6.82 12.77
C VAL A 92 -0.80 -8.07 12.24
N ARG A 93 -2.13 -8.16 12.38
CA ARG A 93 -2.91 -9.31 11.92
C ARG A 93 -4.04 -8.89 11.00
N ALA A 94 -4.14 -9.55 9.86
CA ALA A 94 -5.28 -9.43 8.96
C ALA A 94 -6.46 -10.33 9.38
N ASP A 95 -7.64 -10.02 8.85
CA ASP A 95 -8.89 -10.75 9.06
C ASP A 95 -8.81 -12.24 8.70
N ASP A 96 -7.99 -12.60 7.73
CA ASP A 96 -7.74 -13.99 7.31
C ASP A 96 -6.62 -14.69 8.10
N GLY A 97 -6.00 -14.00 9.05
CA GLY A 97 -4.92 -14.52 9.88
C GLY A 97 -3.50 -14.24 9.38
N THR A 98 -3.33 -13.58 8.23
CA THR A 98 -2.02 -13.07 7.75
C THR A 98 -1.36 -12.16 8.79
#